data_AF-W6TG04-F1
#
_entry.id   AF-W6TG04-F1
#
_cell.length_a   1.000
_cell.length_b   1.000
_cell.length_c   1.000
_cell.angle_alpha   90.00
_cell.angle_beta   90.00
_cell.angle_gamma   90.00
#
_symmetry.space_group_name_H-M   'P 1'
#
loop_
_entity.id
_entity.type
_entity.pdbx_description
1 polymer ?
#
loop_
_entity_poly.entity_id
_entity_poly.type
_entity_poly.pdbx_seq_one_letter_code
_entity_poly.pdbx_strand_id
1 'polypeptide(L)'
;MKKGIKGEMINRVNRVNRVNRVNRVNRVMIMMMMVVVMGCNSGGVAGGEGAAGAAGGGGRGLSGAMMEVGRSAENAFYAFLELVSDVLGFTAKATTKKNEVGTYFSGLGQKLIEASEELEEVAQKSEAGVDKSGSSKNIIKEVINSAKGVLGTLKGYLESLGTVGDSKPVGDD
;
A
#
# COMPACT_ATOMS: atom_id res chain seq x y z
N MET A 1 -39.85 -26.74 -14.82
CA MET A 1 -40.58 -25.45 -14.71
C MET A 1 -39.79 -24.36 -15.43
N LYS A 2 -40.30 -23.83 -16.55
CA LYS A 2 -39.65 -22.72 -17.27
C LYS A 2 -39.86 -21.42 -16.48
N LYS A 3 -38.78 -20.74 -16.06
CA LYS A 3 -38.88 -19.39 -15.47
C LYS A 3 -39.42 -18.46 -16.56
N GLY A 4 -40.62 -17.92 -16.37
CA GLY A 4 -41.21 -16.96 -17.30
C GLY A 4 -40.38 -15.67 -17.36
N ILE A 5 -40.51 -14.92 -18.45
CA ILE A 5 -39.80 -13.67 -18.76
C ILE A 5 -39.78 -12.69 -17.56
N LYS A 6 -40.87 -12.65 -16.78
CA LYS A 6 -41.02 -11.82 -15.58
C LYS A 6 -40.06 -12.21 -14.44
N GLY A 7 -39.79 -13.51 -14.26
CA GLY A 7 -38.88 -14.01 -13.23
C GLY A 7 -37.40 -13.77 -13.53
N GLU A 8 -37.02 -13.74 -14.81
CA GLU A 8 -35.67 -13.33 -15.21
C GLU A 8 -35.42 -11.84 -15.00
N MET A 9 -36.39 -10.98 -15.33
CA MET A 9 -36.27 -9.53 -15.10
C MET A 9 -36.10 -9.20 -13.62
N ILE A 10 -36.87 -9.83 -12.73
CA ILE A 10 -36.75 -9.62 -11.27
C ILE A 10 -35.35 -10.00 -10.76
N ASN A 11 -34.79 -11.11 -11.24
CA ASN A 11 -33.43 -11.51 -10.88
C ASN A 11 -32.36 -10.55 -11.40
N ARG A 12 -32.55 -9.98 -12.60
CA ARG A 12 -31.64 -8.96 -13.14
C ARG A 12 -31.70 -7.67 -12.32
N VAL A 13 -32.90 -7.19 -11.98
CA VAL A 13 -33.09 -5.98 -11.16
C VAL A 13 -32.49 -6.16 -9.75
N ASN A 14 -32.70 -7.31 -9.13
CA ASN A 14 -32.12 -7.60 -7.81
C ASN A 14 -30.59 -7.68 -7.84
N ARG A 15 -30.00 -8.20 -8.93
CA ARG A 15 -28.55 -8.22 -9.13
C ARG A 15 -27.99 -6.81 -9.27
N VAL A 16 -28.62 -5.96 -10.10
CA VAL A 16 -28.21 -4.56 -10.29
C VAL A 16 -28.32 -3.75 -8.99
N ASN A 17 -29.41 -3.93 -8.23
CA ASN A 17 -29.57 -3.26 -6.95
C ASN A 17 -28.53 -3.70 -5.90
N ARG A 18 -28.11 -4.97 -5.92
CA ARG A 18 -27.02 -5.47 -5.05
C ARG A 18 -25.69 -4.84 -5.43
N VAL A 19 -25.36 -4.78 -6.72
CA VAL A 19 -24.13 -4.15 -7.21
C VAL A 19 -24.12 -2.65 -6.90
N ASN A 20 -25.23 -1.94 -7.12
CA ASN A 20 -25.35 -0.51 -6.80
C ASN A 20 -25.23 -0.24 -5.29
N ARG A 21 -25.73 -1.15 -4.44
CA ARG A 21 -25.57 -1.06 -2.98
C ARG A 21 -24.11 -1.27 -2.58
N VAL A 22 -23.41 -2.26 -3.14
CA VAL A 22 -21.98 -2.49 -2.91
C VAL A 22 -21.15 -1.31 -3.39
N ASN A 23 -21.43 -0.77 -4.58
CA ASN A 23 -20.74 0.41 -5.10
C ASN A 23 -20.99 1.65 -4.25
N ARG A 24 -22.21 1.83 -3.72
CA ARG A 24 -22.51 2.92 -2.78
C ARG A 24 -21.77 2.74 -1.46
N VAL A 25 -21.76 1.54 -0.90
CA VAL A 25 -21.02 1.24 0.34
C VAL A 25 -19.52 1.43 0.14
N ASN A 26 -18.94 0.95 -0.95
CA ASN A 26 -17.52 1.17 -1.27
C ASN A 26 -17.21 2.65 -1.48
N ARG A 27 -18.07 3.41 -2.18
CA ARG A 27 -17.89 4.86 -2.37
C ARG A 27 -17.99 5.63 -1.05
N VAL A 28 -18.93 5.25 -0.18
CA VAL A 28 -19.08 5.83 1.16
C VAL A 28 -17.91 5.45 2.05
N MET A 29 -17.44 4.21 2.02
CA MET A 29 -16.25 3.78 2.77
C MET A 29 -15.00 4.52 2.31
N ILE A 30 -14.79 4.68 0.99
CA ILE A 30 -13.66 5.45 0.45
C ILE A 30 -13.77 6.93 0.83
N MET A 31 -14.97 7.53 0.74
CA MET A 31 -15.18 8.91 1.21
C MET A 31 -14.91 9.02 2.70
N MET A 32 -15.47 8.14 3.52
CA MET A 32 -15.32 8.15 4.98
C MET A 32 -13.85 7.95 5.38
N MET A 33 -13.11 7.10 4.67
CA MET A 33 -11.67 6.94 4.83
C MET A 33 -10.91 8.23 4.46
N MET A 34 -11.29 8.94 3.39
CA MET A 34 -10.72 10.26 3.07
C MET A 34 -11.09 11.35 4.10
N VAL A 35 -12.31 11.35 4.67
CA VAL A 35 -12.73 12.36 5.66
C VAL A 35 -12.05 12.11 7.02
N VAL A 36 -11.83 10.85 7.40
CA VAL A 36 -11.10 10.49 8.63
C VAL A 36 -9.62 10.92 8.55
N VAL A 37 -9.03 10.98 7.36
CA VAL A 37 -7.65 11.48 7.16
C VAL A 37 -7.52 13.00 7.29
N MET A 38 -8.63 13.76 7.23
CA MET A 38 -8.63 15.22 7.47
C MET A 38 -9.19 15.65 8.84
N GLY A 39 -9.43 14.71 9.74
CA GLY A 39 -10.20 14.93 10.98
C GLY A 39 -9.40 14.82 12.28
N CYS A 40 -8.25 15.50 12.41
CA CYS A 40 -7.62 15.81 13.70
C CYS A 40 -7.49 17.33 13.87
N ASN A 41 -8.58 18.07 13.69
CA ASN A 41 -8.62 19.47 14.11
C ASN A 41 -10.01 19.83 14.64
N SER A 42 -10.32 19.35 15.84
CA SER A 42 -11.41 19.90 16.63
C SER A 42 -11.11 19.83 18.12
N GLY A 43 -10.81 20.98 18.72
CA GLY A 43 -11.15 21.27 20.11
C GLY A 43 -10.04 21.84 20.97
N GLY A 44 -10.09 23.15 21.24
CA GLY A 44 -9.43 23.73 22.42
C GLY A 44 -8.87 25.14 22.22
N VAL A 45 -9.74 26.14 22.28
CA VAL A 45 -9.38 27.56 22.31
C VAL A 45 -8.85 28.01 23.68
N ALA A 46 -7.98 29.03 23.62
CA ALA A 46 -7.72 30.06 24.62
C ALA A 46 -6.87 29.74 25.86
N GLY A 47 -5.69 30.38 25.91
CA GLY A 47 -5.14 30.95 27.13
C GLY A 47 -3.73 30.49 27.51
N GLY A 48 -2.77 31.41 27.46
CA GLY A 48 -1.58 31.35 28.32
C GLY A 48 -0.26 31.50 27.59
N GLU A 49 0.27 32.71 27.63
CA GLU A 49 1.68 33.03 27.35
C GLU A 49 2.62 32.12 28.16
N GLY A 50 3.68 31.64 27.50
CA GLY A 50 4.69 30.79 28.11
C GLY A 50 5.90 30.61 27.21
N ALA A 51 6.44 31.71 26.69
CA ALA A 51 7.77 31.70 26.11
C ALA A 51 8.81 31.60 27.25
N ALA A 52 9.33 30.40 27.50
CA ALA A 52 10.66 30.20 28.09
C ALA A 52 11.03 28.71 28.07
N GLY A 53 12.05 28.33 27.31
CA GLY A 53 12.67 27.02 27.44
C GLY A 53 13.34 26.49 26.18
N ALA A 54 14.37 27.16 25.71
CA ALA A 54 15.35 26.54 24.82
C ALA A 54 16.03 25.38 25.56
N ALA A 55 15.70 24.14 25.20
CA ALA A 55 16.52 22.96 25.46
C ALA A 55 16.22 21.92 24.36
N GLY A 56 17.25 21.52 23.64
CA GLY A 56 17.18 20.50 22.60
C GLY A 56 16.77 19.13 23.15
N GLY A 57 15.46 18.90 23.21
CA GLY A 57 14.87 17.59 23.45
C GLY A 57 14.05 17.21 22.23
N GLY A 58 14.57 16.30 21.39
CA GLY A 58 13.79 15.68 20.31
C GLY A 58 12.44 15.21 20.86
N GLY A 59 11.34 15.52 20.18
CA GLY A 59 9.97 15.42 20.71
C GLY A 59 9.67 14.08 21.39
N ARG A 60 9.84 14.02 22.72
CA ARG A 60 9.62 12.84 23.57
C ARG A 60 8.14 12.71 23.97
N GLY A 61 7.22 12.73 23.01
CA GLY A 61 5.78 12.57 23.27
C GLY A 61 5.06 11.78 22.18
N LEU A 62 3.88 11.24 22.50
CA LEU A 62 3.03 10.43 21.60
C LEU A 62 2.86 11.05 20.19
N SER A 63 2.72 12.38 20.13
CA SER A 63 2.61 13.13 18.87
C SER A 63 3.88 13.04 17.99
N GLY A 64 5.07 13.08 18.60
CA GLY A 64 6.34 12.92 17.88
C GLY A 64 6.50 11.50 17.31
N ALA A 65 6.19 10.48 18.12
CA ALA A 65 6.23 9.09 17.66
C ALA A 65 5.22 8.82 16.53
N MET A 66 4.02 9.39 16.61
CA MET A 66 3.02 9.28 15.53
C MET A 66 3.43 10.03 14.25
N MET A 67 4.09 11.19 14.36
CA MET A 67 4.66 11.88 13.20
C MET A 67 5.74 11.04 12.50
N GLU A 68 6.57 10.35 13.27
CA GLU A 68 7.65 9.52 12.74
C GLU A 68 7.13 8.25 12.05
N VAL A 69 6.13 7.59 12.64
CA VAL A 69 5.39 6.49 11.98
C VAL A 69 4.72 6.97 10.70
N GLY A 70 4.07 8.14 10.73
CA GLY A 70 3.40 8.73 9.57
C GLY A 70 4.36 8.97 8.40
N ARG A 71 5.52 9.57 8.67
CA ARG A 71 6.58 9.76 7.65
C ARG A 71 7.10 8.43 7.10
N SER A 72 7.32 7.44 7.97
CA SER A 72 7.78 6.12 7.52
C SER A 72 6.75 5.42 6.64
N ALA A 73 5.47 5.54 6.98
CA ALA A 73 4.39 4.96 6.18
C ALA A 73 4.25 5.65 4.82
N GLU A 74 4.47 6.97 4.76
CA GLU A 74 4.51 7.73 3.52
C GLU A 74 5.67 7.27 2.60
N ASN A 75 6.87 7.05 3.15
CA ASN A 75 8.00 6.52 2.38
C ASN A 75 7.70 5.14 1.78
N ALA A 76 7.18 4.21 2.59
CA ALA A 76 6.78 2.88 2.12
C ALA A 76 5.70 2.97 1.02
N PHE A 77 4.79 3.94 1.12
CA PHE A 77 3.76 4.17 0.11
C PHE A 77 4.35 4.72 -1.21
N TYR A 78 5.28 5.67 -1.16
CA TYR A 78 5.92 6.17 -2.38
C TYR A 78 6.81 5.11 -3.06
N ALA A 79 7.55 4.31 -2.28
CA ALA A 79 8.32 3.19 -2.82
C ALA A 79 7.42 2.20 -3.58
N PHE A 80 6.22 1.93 -3.05
CA PHE A 80 5.23 1.11 -3.75
C PHE A 80 4.67 1.78 -5.01
N LEU A 81 4.41 3.09 -5.00
CA LEU A 81 3.95 3.82 -6.18
C LEU A 81 5.01 3.87 -7.29
N GLU A 82 6.29 3.98 -6.93
CA GLU A 82 7.40 3.88 -7.88
C GLU A 82 7.38 2.51 -8.56
N LEU A 83 7.30 1.43 -7.78
CA LEU A 83 7.19 0.07 -8.31
C LEU A 83 6.00 -0.10 -9.28
N VAL A 84 4.81 0.39 -8.91
CA VAL A 84 3.62 0.33 -9.78
C VAL A 84 3.84 1.13 -11.07
N SER A 85 4.46 2.30 -10.97
CA SER A 85 4.77 3.16 -12.13
C SER A 85 5.76 2.49 -13.07
N ASP A 86 6.78 1.82 -12.53
CA ASP A 86 7.71 1.06 -13.35
C ASP A 86 7.02 -0.06 -14.10
N VAL A 87 6.21 -0.88 -13.41
CA VAL A 87 5.42 -1.99 -14.01
C VAL A 87 4.57 -1.49 -15.18
N LEU A 88 3.90 -0.36 -15.00
CA LEU A 88 3.09 0.27 -16.04
C LEU A 88 3.93 0.94 -17.14
N GLY A 89 5.17 1.32 -16.84
CA GLY A 89 6.09 1.99 -17.75
C GLY A 89 6.79 1.07 -18.75
N PHE A 90 6.75 -0.24 -18.55
CA PHE A 90 7.44 -1.17 -19.45
C PHE A 90 6.65 -1.47 -20.72
N THR A 91 7.16 -0.98 -21.84
CA THR A 91 6.62 -1.26 -23.18
C THR A 91 7.67 -1.97 -24.02
N ALA A 92 7.51 -3.28 -24.22
CA ALA A 92 8.34 -4.04 -25.14
C ALA A 92 7.98 -3.71 -26.59
N LYS A 93 8.99 -3.56 -27.45
CA LYS A 93 8.86 -3.41 -28.91
C LYS A 93 9.30 -4.69 -29.60
N ALA A 94 8.98 -4.84 -30.88
CA ALA A 94 9.44 -5.99 -31.67
C ALA A 94 10.97 -6.15 -31.69
N THR A 95 11.72 -5.08 -31.46
CA THR A 95 13.19 -5.09 -31.37
C THR A 95 13.74 -5.27 -29.96
N THR A 96 12.89 -5.25 -28.92
CA THR A 96 13.30 -5.47 -27.53
C THR A 96 13.80 -6.90 -27.39
N LYS A 97 14.97 -7.08 -26.80
CA LYS A 97 15.55 -8.42 -26.63
C LYS A 97 14.90 -9.14 -25.47
N LYS A 98 14.78 -10.47 -25.54
CA LYS A 98 14.20 -11.29 -24.46
C LYS A 98 14.99 -11.09 -23.15
N ASN A 99 16.31 -10.99 -23.21
CA ASN A 99 17.14 -10.71 -22.03
C ASN A 99 16.96 -9.31 -21.43
N GLU A 100 16.53 -8.31 -22.21
CA GLU A 100 16.18 -6.98 -21.70
C GLU A 100 14.89 -7.05 -20.86
N VAL A 101 13.94 -7.91 -21.25
CA VAL A 101 12.73 -8.20 -20.46
C VAL A 101 13.09 -8.87 -19.13
N GLY A 102 13.99 -9.86 -19.15
CA GLY A 102 14.48 -10.51 -17.92
C GLY A 102 15.23 -9.53 -17.00
N THR A 103 16.06 -8.67 -17.58
CA THR A 103 16.76 -7.61 -16.82
C THR A 103 15.75 -6.67 -16.15
N TYR A 104 14.70 -6.28 -16.86
CA TYR A 104 13.64 -5.44 -16.33
C TYR A 104 12.90 -6.09 -15.14
N PHE A 105 12.49 -7.36 -15.26
CA PHE A 105 11.84 -8.06 -14.14
C PHE A 105 12.79 -8.26 -12.94
N SER A 106 14.08 -8.47 -13.19
CA SER A 106 15.09 -8.53 -12.11
C SER A 106 15.18 -7.21 -11.34
N GLY A 107 15.12 -6.07 -12.05
CA GLY A 107 15.07 -4.74 -11.44
C GLY A 107 13.81 -4.52 -10.61
N LEU A 108 12.65 -4.94 -11.10
CA LEU A 108 11.41 -4.91 -10.30
C LEU A 108 11.51 -5.78 -9.04
N GLY A 109 12.19 -6.92 -9.13
CA GLY A 109 12.49 -7.78 -7.98
C GLY A 109 13.31 -7.06 -6.91
N GLN A 110 14.28 -6.22 -7.30
CA GLN A 110 15.06 -5.39 -6.36
C GLN A 110 14.19 -4.31 -5.70
N LYS A 111 13.34 -3.61 -6.45
CA LYS A 111 12.43 -2.59 -5.89
C LYS A 111 11.41 -3.16 -4.90
N LEU A 112 11.02 -4.43 -5.06
CA LEU A 112 10.22 -5.15 -4.05
C LEU A 112 10.97 -5.35 -2.72
N ILE A 113 12.30 -5.52 -2.76
CA ILE A 113 13.12 -5.59 -1.55
C ILE A 113 13.09 -4.24 -0.85
N GLU A 114 13.36 -3.16 -1.58
CA GLU A 114 13.38 -1.79 -1.04
C GLU A 114 12.04 -1.44 -0.39
N ALA A 115 10.92 -1.70 -1.07
CA ALA A 115 9.58 -1.50 -0.50
C ALA A 115 9.33 -2.38 0.75
N SER A 116 9.87 -3.60 0.78
CA SER A 116 9.78 -4.49 1.95
C SER A 116 10.65 -4.01 3.13
N GLU A 117 11.76 -3.33 2.87
CA GLU A 117 12.62 -2.73 3.89
C GLU A 117 11.97 -1.47 4.49
N GLU A 118 11.39 -0.61 3.66
CA GLU A 118 10.62 0.56 4.11
C GLU A 118 9.43 0.16 4.99
N LEU A 119 8.73 -0.93 4.66
CA LEU A 119 7.68 -1.49 5.51
C LEU A 119 8.20 -1.99 6.87
N GLU A 120 9.41 -2.52 6.93
CA GLU A 120 10.02 -2.93 8.19
C GLU A 120 10.33 -1.72 9.08
N GLU A 121 10.77 -0.60 8.51
CA GLU A 121 10.96 0.64 9.28
C GLU A 121 9.66 1.12 9.91
N VAL A 122 8.54 1.01 9.19
CA VAL A 122 7.20 1.34 9.72
C VAL A 122 6.89 0.47 10.94
N ALA A 123 7.16 -0.83 10.86
CA ALA A 123 6.94 -1.75 11.98
C ALA A 123 7.77 -1.33 13.19
N GLN A 124 9.07 -1.07 13.02
CA GLN A 124 9.97 -0.70 14.12
C GLN A 124 9.55 0.62 14.77
N LYS A 125 9.23 1.65 13.99
CA LYS A 125 8.79 2.96 14.51
C LYS A 125 7.44 2.86 15.22
N SER A 126 6.56 1.94 14.80
CA SER A 126 5.28 1.68 15.48
C SER A 126 5.46 1.07 16.88
N GLU A 127 6.60 0.43 17.15
CA GLU A 127 6.91 -0.14 18.47
C GLU A 127 7.45 0.90 19.47
N ALA A 128 7.99 2.03 19.01
CA ALA A 128 8.68 3.01 19.86
C ALA A 128 7.75 3.98 20.61
N GLY A 129 6.48 4.12 20.21
CA GLY A 129 5.59 5.20 20.66
C GLY A 129 4.48 4.86 21.67
N VAL A 130 4.24 3.58 21.99
CA VAL A 130 3.09 3.15 22.80
C VAL A 130 3.58 2.45 24.06
N ASP A 131 3.15 2.94 25.22
CA ASP A 131 3.25 2.26 26.52
C ASP A 131 2.91 0.78 26.37
N LYS A 132 3.62 -0.08 27.10
CA LYS A 132 3.67 -1.55 26.94
C LYS A 132 2.35 -2.29 27.25
N SER A 133 1.19 -1.74 26.90
CA SER A 133 -0.14 -2.28 27.16
C SER A 133 -0.80 -2.78 25.86
N GLY A 134 -0.73 -4.10 25.65
CA GLY A 134 -1.84 -4.93 25.16
C GLY A 134 -2.46 -4.66 23.77
N SER A 135 -2.19 -5.58 22.84
CA SER A 135 -2.94 -5.88 21.59
C SER A 135 -2.65 -5.06 20.32
N SER A 136 -2.43 -3.74 20.35
CA SER A 136 -2.33 -2.93 19.11
C SER A 136 -1.00 -3.07 18.34
N LYS A 137 0.13 -3.24 19.03
CA LYS A 137 1.46 -3.47 18.40
C LYS A 137 1.51 -4.76 17.60
N ASN A 138 0.75 -5.78 18.02
CA ASN A 138 0.77 -7.06 17.35
C ASN A 138 0.06 -7.00 15.98
N ILE A 139 -1.03 -6.22 15.88
CA ILE A 139 -1.81 -6.12 14.64
C ILE A 139 -1.01 -5.42 13.52
N ILE A 140 -0.34 -4.29 13.81
CA ILE A 140 0.47 -3.58 12.80
C ILE A 140 1.59 -4.48 12.29
N LYS A 141 2.29 -5.16 13.21
CA LYS A 141 3.38 -6.07 12.86
C LYS A 141 2.90 -7.29 12.09
N GLU A 142 1.77 -7.89 12.47
CA GLU A 142 1.15 -9.00 11.74
C GLU A 142 0.77 -8.59 10.31
N VAL A 143 0.15 -7.42 10.13
CA VAL A 143 -0.21 -6.91 8.81
C VAL A 143 1.03 -6.64 7.96
N ILE A 144 2.05 -5.99 8.53
CA ILE A 144 3.32 -5.72 7.83
C ILE A 144 4.02 -7.02 7.45
N ASN A 145 4.10 -8.00 8.36
CA ASN A 145 4.69 -9.31 8.07
C ASN A 145 3.93 -10.05 6.96
N SER A 146 2.59 -9.99 6.97
CA SER A 146 1.78 -10.54 5.90
C SER A 146 2.08 -9.87 4.55
N ALA A 147 2.20 -8.53 4.53
CA ALA A 147 2.53 -7.79 3.32
C ALA A 147 3.92 -8.18 2.80
N LYS A 148 4.93 -8.21 3.67
CA LYS A 148 6.30 -8.65 3.32
C LYS A 148 6.33 -10.09 2.79
N GLY A 149 5.51 -11.00 3.33
CA GLY A 149 5.37 -12.35 2.81
C GLY A 149 4.86 -12.40 1.37
N VAL A 150 3.87 -11.55 1.05
CA VAL A 150 3.37 -11.40 -0.33
C VAL A 150 4.45 -10.81 -1.25
N LEU A 151 5.15 -9.75 -0.82
CA LEU A 151 6.23 -9.14 -1.60
C LEU A 151 7.38 -10.13 -1.85
N GLY A 152 7.76 -10.92 -0.85
CA GLY A 152 8.77 -11.96 -0.99
C GLY A 152 8.38 -13.07 -1.98
N THR A 153 7.10 -13.46 -1.98
CA THR A 153 6.57 -14.41 -2.97
C THR A 153 6.62 -13.82 -4.37
N LEU A 154 6.17 -12.58 -4.55
CA LEU A 154 6.20 -11.89 -5.83
C LEU A 154 7.62 -11.72 -6.35
N LYS A 155 8.55 -11.37 -5.47
CA LYS A 155 9.98 -11.29 -5.77
C LYS A 155 10.50 -12.60 -6.36
N GLY A 156 10.20 -13.75 -5.74
CA GLY A 156 10.62 -15.05 -6.26
C GLY A 156 10.12 -15.33 -7.67
N TYR A 157 8.88 -14.90 -7.99
CA TYR A 157 8.37 -14.97 -9.36
C TYR A 157 9.11 -14.04 -10.33
N LEU A 158 9.44 -12.82 -9.89
CA LEU A 158 10.19 -11.87 -10.71
C LEU A 158 11.64 -12.30 -10.95
N GLU A 159 12.31 -12.87 -9.95
CA GLU A 159 13.64 -13.47 -10.10
C GLU A 159 13.61 -14.63 -11.11
N SER A 160 12.57 -15.46 -11.04
CA SER A 160 12.38 -16.55 -12.01
C SER A 160 12.21 -16.01 -13.43
N LEU A 161 11.36 -14.99 -13.62
CA LEU A 161 11.20 -14.31 -14.92
C LEU A 161 12.48 -13.60 -15.36
N GLY A 162 13.29 -13.13 -14.40
CA GLY A 162 14.56 -12.46 -14.66
C GLY A 162 15.62 -13.33 -15.33
N THR A 163 15.53 -14.65 -15.14
CA THR A 163 16.40 -15.63 -15.80
C THR A 163 15.98 -15.99 -17.23
N VAL A 164 14.80 -15.52 -17.66
CA VAL A 164 14.24 -15.87 -18.97
C VAL A 164 14.79 -14.92 -20.04
N GLY A 165 15.28 -15.50 -21.13
CA GLY A 165 15.55 -14.79 -22.37
C GLY A 165 16.98 -14.91 -22.88
N ASP A 166 17.12 -14.81 -24.19
CA ASP A 166 18.39 -14.74 -24.90
C ASP A 166 18.55 -13.36 -25.57
N SER A 167 19.55 -13.23 -26.44
CA SER A 167 19.77 -12.00 -27.20
C SER A 167 18.80 -11.79 -28.36
N LYS A 168 17.87 -12.73 -28.62
CA LYS A 168 16.90 -12.59 -29.70
C LYS A 168 15.81 -11.57 -29.32
N PRO A 169 15.21 -10.90 -30.32
CA PRO A 169 14.03 -10.10 -30.11
C PRO A 169 12.84 -10.91 -29.58
N VAL A 170 11.96 -10.28 -28.80
CA VAL A 170 10.76 -10.92 -28.23
C VAL A 170 9.75 -11.42 -29.27
N GLY A 171 9.82 -10.90 -30.51
CA GLY A 171 8.96 -11.31 -31.62
C GLY A 171 9.52 -12.47 -32.46
N ASP A 172 10.75 -12.92 -32.18
CA ASP A 172 11.40 -14.00 -32.91
C ASP A 172 11.26 -15.33 -32.14
N ASP A 173 10.92 -16.40 -32.86
CA ASP A 173 10.86 -17.77 -32.33
C ASP A 173 12.27 -18.38 -32.10
#